data_AF-W7SGT1-F1
#
_entry.id   AF-W7SGT1-F1
#
_cell.length_a   1.000
_cell.length_b   1.000
_cell.length_c   1.000
_cell.angle_alpha   90.00
_cell.angle_beta   90.00
_cell.angle_gamma   90.00
#
_symmetry.space_group_name_H-M   'P 1'
#
loop_
_entity.id
_entity.type
_entity.pdbx_description
1 polymer ?
#
loop_
_entity_poly.entity_id
_entity_poly.type
_entity_poly.pdbx_seq_one_letter_code
_entity_poly.pdbx_strand_id
1 'polypeptide(L)' 'MTRPESVRYLRTEPTMAFPDGRLLARKQHQLYLLAPDGWTRLGDDRPIDAKPLTRPEAEDWCEREGIDWHAFEQL' A
#
# COMPACT_ATOMS: atom_id res chain seq x y z
N MET A 1 19.06 -15.87 0.25
CA MET A 1 18.25 -15.15 1.25
C MET A 1 18.15 -13.70 0.82
N THR A 2 17.21 -13.40 -0.06
CA THR A 2 16.84 -12.03 -0.43
C THR A 2 16.40 -11.35 0.86
N ARG A 3 17.16 -10.34 1.31
CA ARG A 3 16.67 -9.46 2.38
C ARG A 3 15.31 -8.96 1.89
N PRO A 4 14.20 -9.14 2.64
CA PRO A 4 12.95 -8.53 2.24
C PRO A 4 13.25 -7.03 2.17
N GLU A 5 13.26 -6.51 0.96
CA GLU A 5 13.44 -5.09 0.73
C GLU A 5 12.44 -4.39 1.63
N SER A 6 12.86 -3.42 2.43
CA SER A 6 12.00 -2.85 3.47
C SER A 6 10.85 -2.08 2.82
N VAL A 7 9.76 -2.79 2.53
CA VAL A 7 8.50 -2.23 2.06
C VAL A 7 7.95 -1.38 3.18
N ARG A 8 7.64 -0.13 2.86
CA ARG A 8 6.95 0.78 3.79
C ARG A 8 5.49 0.89 3.37
N TYR A 9 4.60 0.54 4.28
CA TYR A 9 3.18 0.74 4.07
C TYR A 9 2.78 2.12 4.54
N LEU A 10 1.88 2.74 3.79
CA LEU A 10 1.39 4.09 4.01
C LEU A 10 -0.13 4.08 3.76
N ARG A 11 -0.87 4.92 4.47
CA ARG A 11 -2.31 5.14 4.28
C ARG A 11 -2.53 6.57 3.85
N THR A 12 -3.19 6.77 2.72
CA THR A 12 -3.65 8.12 2.34
C THR A 12 -4.76 8.60 3.27
N GLU A 13 -4.94 9.91 3.36
CA GLU A 13 -6.05 10.45 4.12
C GLU A 13 -7.40 10.01 3.54
N PRO A 14 -8.39 9.75 4.42
CA PRO A 14 -9.74 9.50 3.98
C PRO A 14 -10.30 10.72 3.25
N THR A 15 -10.89 10.50 2.08
CA THR A 15 -11.50 11.55 1.25
C THR A 15 -12.99 11.24 1.07
N MET A 16 -13.76 12.20 0.53
CA MET A 16 -15.17 11.94 0.19
C MET A 16 -15.35 10.76 -0.80
N ALA A 17 -14.36 10.46 -1.62
CA ALA A 17 -14.39 9.33 -2.56
C ALA A 17 -13.88 8.02 -1.93
N PHE A 18 -13.00 8.12 -0.92
CA PHE A 18 -12.39 6.99 -0.22
C PHE A 18 -12.49 7.24 1.28
N PRO A 19 -13.63 6.91 1.93
CA PRO A 19 -13.88 7.24 3.33
C PRO A 19 -12.90 6.55 4.30
N ASP A 20 -12.31 5.44 3.88
CA ASP A 20 -11.24 4.76 4.61
C ASP A 20 -9.84 5.22 4.16
N GLY A 21 -9.73 5.94 3.04
CA GLY A 21 -8.45 6.21 2.37
C GLY A 21 -8.01 5.00 1.53
N ARG A 22 -6.76 5.03 1.07
CA ARG A 22 -6.15 3.99 0.24
C ARG A 22 -4.84 3.51 0.84
N LEU A 23 -4.65 2.19 0.83
CA LEU A 23 -3.39 1.57 1.18
C LEU A 23 -2.37 1.83 0.06
N LEU A 24 -1.18 2.24 0.48
CA LEU A 24 -0.03 2.45 -0.35
C LEU A 24 1.12 1.57 0.16
N ALA A 25 1.88 1.00 -0.75
CA ALA A 25 3.12 0.32 -0.45
C ALA A 25 4.26 1.00 -1.21
N ARG A 26 5.32 1.34 -0.48
CA ARG A 26 6.53 1.90 -1.07
C ARG A 26 7.61 0.85 -1.03
N LYS A 27 8.04 0.39 -2.19
CA LYS A 27 9.17 -0.53 -2.36
C LYS A 27 10.29 0.23 -3.07
N GLN A 28 11.45 0.32 -2.42
CA GLN A 28 12.54 1.19 -2.85
C GLN A 28 12.06 2.66 -3.03
N HIS A 29 12.00 3.13 -4.28
CA HIS A 29 11.53 4.45 -4.72
C HIS A 29 10.20 4.37 -5.52
N GLN A 30 9.61 3.18 -5.63
CA GLN A 30 8.35 3.01 -6.33
C GLN A 30 7.20 2.96 -5.34
N LEU A 31 6.20 3.79 -5.57
CA LEU A 31 4.96 3.78 -4.82
C LEU A 31 3.93 2.89 -5.53
N TYR A 32 3.16 2.14 -4.78
CA TYR A 32 2.09 1.29 -5.29
C TYR A 32 0.83 1.60 -4.49
N LEU A 33 -0.29 1.71 -5.16
CA LEU A 33 -1.60 1.90 -4.57
C LEU A 33 -2.40 0.62 -4.69
N LEU A 34 -2.99 0.21 -3.57
CA LEU A 34 -3.96 -0.87 -3.55
C LEU A 34 -5.25 -0.37 -4.21
N ALA A 35 -5.49 -0.81 -5.44
CA ALA A 35 -6.74 -0.64 -6.15
C ALA A 35 -7.57 -1.93 -6.03
N PRO A 36 -8.88 -1.91 -6.30
CA PRO A 36 -9.74 -3.09 -6.21
C PRO A 36 -9.31 -4.26 -7.12
N ASP A 37 -8.62 -3.96 -8.23
CA ASP A 37 -8.10 -4.96 -9.18
C ASP A 37 -6.71 -5.50 -8.76
N GLY A 38 -6.08 -4.85 -7.77
CA GLY A 38 -4.74 -5.19 -7.28
C GLY A 38 -3.82 -3.98 -7.12
N TRP A 39 -2.52 -4.22 -7.06
CA TRP A 39 -1.52 -3.19 -6.84
C TRP A 39 -1.22 -2.40 -8.11
N THR A 40 -1.63 -1.14 -8.11
CA THR A 40 -1.37 -0.18 -9.19
C THR A 40 -0.10 0.61 -8.88
N ARG A 41 0.86 0.59 -9.81
CA ARG A 41 2.09 1.37 -9.66
C ARG A 41 1.79 2.87 -9.80
N LEU A 42 1.97 3.61 -8.71
CA LEU A 42 2.03 5.08 -8.73
C LEU A 42 3.47 5.52 -8.94
N GLY A 43 3.73 6.75 -9.40
CA GLY A 43 5.10 7.24 -9.60
C GLY A 43 5.95 7.30 -8.33
N ASP A 44 7.07 8.02 -8.40
CA ASP A 44 7.94 8.28 -7.23
C ASP A 44 7.35 9.34 -6.27
N ASP A 45 6.28 10.03 -6.68
CA ASP A 45 5.72 11.14 -5.90
C ASP A 45 5.11 10.64 -4.59
N ARG A 46 5.68 11.12 -3.48
CA ARG A 46 5.24 10.77 -2.13
C ARG A 46 3.97 11.57 -1.83
N PRO A 47 2.82 10.92 -1.57
CA PRO A 47 1.65 11.65 -1.12
C PRO A 47 1.96 12.36 0.19
N ILE A 48 1.78 13.68 0.20
CA ILE A 48 2.19 14.59 1.29
C ILE A 48 1.52 14.21 2.61
N ASP A 49 0.28 13.73 2.57
CA ASP A 49 -0.53 13.43 3.76
C ASP A 49 -0.67 11.92 4.08
N ALA A 50 0.18 11.07 3.50
CA ALA A 50 0.10 9.63 3.78
C ALA A 50 0.73 9.26 5.14
N LYS A 51 -0.06 8.66 6.02
CA LYS A 51 0.38 8.17 7.34
C LYS A 51 1.09 6.83 7.21
N PRO A 52 2.23 6.60 7.87
CA PRO A 52 2.87 5.29 7.87
C PRO A 52 1.98 4.26 8.58
N LEU A 53 1.88 3.07 7.97
CA LEU A 53 1.21 1.90 8.54
C LEU A 53 2.23 0.84 8.91
N THR A 54 1.90 0.06 9.93
CA THR A 54 2.62 -1.17 10.23
C THR A 54 2.23 -2.29 9.26
N ARG A 55 3.07 -3.32 9.16
CA ARG A 55 2.78 -4.52 8.36
C ARG A 55 1.42 -5.15 8.70
N PRO A 56 1.06 -5.44 9.97
CA PRO A 56 -0.22 -6.05 10.29
C PRO A 56 -1.43 -5.17 9.93
N GLU A 57 -1.32 -3.84 10.05
CA GLU A 57 -2.41 -2.95 9.63
C GLU A 57 -2.62 -2.97 8.11
N ALA A 58 -1.53 -3.12 7.35
CA ALA A 58 -1.60 -3.23 5.91
C ALA A 58 -2.14 -4.60 5.46
N GLU A 59 -1.86 -5.67 6.21
CA GLU A 59 -2.41 -7.01 6.00
C GLU A 59 -3.93 -7.03 6.22
N ASP A 60 -4.40 -6.50 7.35
CA ASP A 60 -5.83 -6.32 7.66
C ASP A 60 -6.54 -5.51 6.57
N TRP A 61 -5.86 -4.52 5.99
CA TRP A 61 -6.40 -3.75 4.87
C TRP A 61 -6.58 -4.59 3.60
N CYS A 62 -5.56 -5.35 3.23
CA CYS A 62 -5.61 -6.25 2.08
C CYS A 62 -6.74 -7.27 2.27
N GLU A 63 -6.92 -7.83 3.47
CA GLU A 63 -8.03 -8.73 3.79
C GLU A 63 -9.40 -8.05 3.64
N ARG A 64 -9.56 -6.79 4.09
CA ARG A 64 -10.81 -6.03 3.93
C ARG A 64 -11.17 -5.76 2.47
N GLU A 65 -10.18 -5.45 1.64
CA GLU A 65 -10.39 -5.22 0.21
C GLU A 65 -10.47 -6.55 -0.58
N GLY A 66 -10.23 -7.70 0.06
CA GLY A 66 -10.22 -9.01 -0.58
C GLY A 66 -9.03 -9.24 -1.51
N ILE A 67 -7.94 -8.50 -1.29
CA ILE A 67 -6.74 -8.56 -2.12
C ILE A 67 -5.68 -9.40 -1.42
N ASP A 68 -5.06 -10.30 -2.17
CA ASP A 68 -4.00 -11.14 -1.64
C ASP A 68 -2.76 -10.31 -1.27
N TRP A 69 -2.37 -10.33 0.01
CA TRP A 69 -1.20 -9.63 0.52
C TRP A 69 0.09 -10.07 -0.18
N HIS A 70 0.23 -11.37 -0.47
CA HIS A 70 1.43 -11.90 -1.12
C HIS A 70 1.55 -11.45 -2.58
N ALA A 71 0.47 -10.99 -3.21
CA ALA A 71 0.54 -10.38 -4.55
C ALA A 71 1.50 -9.17 -4.57
N PHE A 72 1.66 -8.44 -3.46
CA PHE A 72 2.65 -7.37 -3.37
C PHE A 72 4.08 -7.89 -3.26
N GLU A 73 4.30 -8.99 -2.52
CA GLU A 73 5.63 -9.56 -2.32
C GLU A 73 6.22 -10.16 -3.62
N GLN A 74 5.37 -10.45 -4.61
CA GLN A 74 5.74 -10.98 -5.92
C GLN A 74 6.08 -9.89 -6.96
N LEU A 75 5.77 -8.61 -6.70
CA LEU A 75 6.15 -7.46 -7.53
C LEU A 75 7.59 -7.02 -7.27
#